data_AF-A0A843BX19-F1
#
_entry.id   AF-A0A843BX19-F1
#
_cell.length_a   1.000
_cell.length_b   1.000
_cell.length_c   1.000
_cell.angle_alpha   90.00
_cell.angle_beta   90.00
_cell.angle_gamma   90.00
#
_symmetry.space_group_name_H-M   'P 1'
#
loop_
_entity.id
_entity.type
_entity.pdbx_description
1 polymer ?
#
loop_
_entity_poly.entity_id
_entity_poly.type
_entity_poly.pdbx_seq_one_letter_code
_entity_poly.pdbx_strand_id
1 'polypeptide(L)'
;SVVVGVFPDANWMKIAALVVTAEFVPSGLYEALLKEMWSLFEVTYSVDENGNVFSENDIPFSSNFENFQSEFQAVVFGVTHFFKVIAPKFKITPKGTFGMKTIYSG
;
A
#
# COMPACT_ATOMS: atom_id res chain seq x y z
N SER A 1 -12.84 4.49 -4.50
CA SER A 1 -12.43 3.08 -4.71
C SER A 1 -10.92 3.04 -4.74
N VAL A 2 -10.32 1.91 -4.36
CA VAL A 2 -8.86 1.70 -4.40
C VAL A 2 -8.61 0.55 -5.34
N VAL A 3 -7.54 0.64 -6.13
CA VAL A 3 -7.11 -0.44 -7.02
C VAL A 3 -5.93 -1.14 -6.37
N VAL A 4 -6.02 -2.47 -6.25
CA VAL A 4 -4.89 -3.33 -5.89
C VAL A 4 -4.30 -3.86 -7.19
N GLY A 5 -3.05 -3.51 -7.47
CA GLY A 5 -2.29 -4.00 -8.61
C GLY A 5 -1.36 -5.15 -8.21
N VAL A 6 -1.14 -6.08 -9.14
CA VAL A 6 -0.10 -7.10 -9.04
C VAL A 6 0.89 -6.83 -10.16
N PHE A 7 2.14 -6.55 -9.80
CA PHE A 7 3.21 -6.13 -10.71
C PHE A 7 4.31 -7.19 -10.72
N PRO A 8 4.59 -7.83 -11.86
CA PRO A 8 5.74 -8.71 -11.98
C PRO A 8 7.03 -7.88 -11.97
N ASP A 9 8.01 -8.33 -11.18
CA ASP A 9 9.42 -7.92 -11.21
C ASP A 9 10.29 -9.20 -11.38
N ALA A 10 11.59 -9.10 -11.59
CA ALA A 10 12.45 -10.21 -12.05
C ALA A 10 12.22 -11.56 -11.34
N ASN A 11 12.18 -11.58 -10.01
CA ASN A 11 11.98 -12.80 -9.21
C ASN A 11 10.77 -12.73 -8.26
N TRP A 12 10.06 -11.60 -8.27
CA TRP A 12 9.06 -11.24 -7.28
C TRP A 12 7.82 -10.70 -7.98
N MET A 13 6.67 -10.88 -7.35
CA MET A 13 5.46 -10.14 -7.66
C MET A 13 5.22 -9.15 -6.53
N LYS A 14 5.02 -7.90 -6.89
CA LYS A 14 4.62 -6.86 -5.96
C LYS A 14 3.11 -6.73 -5.99
N ILE A 15 2.46 -6.89 -4.84
CA ILE A 15 1.04 -6.60 -4.66
C ILE A 15 0.97 -5.24 -3.98
N ALA A 16 0.39 -4.24 -4.62
CA ALA A 16 0.39 -2.89 -4.07
C ALA A 16 -0.91 -2.13 -4.36
N ALA A 17 -1.26 -1.25 -3.42
CA ALA A 17 -2.41 -0.37 -3.52
C ALA A 17 -2.02 1.04 -3.07
N LEU A 18 -2.18 2.02 -3.97
CA LEU A 18 -1.98 3.44 -3.65
C LEU A 18 -3.04 3.89 -2.65
N VAL A 19 -2.62 4.30 -1.45
CA VAL A 19 -3.53 4.75 -0.38
C VAL A 19 -3.56 6.27 -0.23
N VAL A 20 -2.49 6.97 -0.61
CA VAL A 20 -2.50 8.44 -0.69
C VAL A 20 -1.44 8.93 -1.68
N THR A 21 -1.76 9.92 -2.50
CA THR A 21 -0.76 10.60 -3.33
C THR A 21 -0.03 11.66 -2.54
N ALA A 22 1.20 11.95 -2.97
CA ALA A 22 2.12 12.86 -2.28
C ALA A 22 1.51 14.24 -1.97
N GLU A 23 0.71 14.80 -2.89
CA GLU A 23 0.06 16.10 -2.69
C GLU A 23 -0.98 16.12 -1.56
N PHE A 24 -1.44 14.94 -1.11
CA PHE A 24 -2.39 14.79 -0.01
C PHE A 24 -1.75 14.18 1.24
N VAL A 25 -0.43 14.01 1.29
CA VAL A 25 0.29 13.56 2.49
C VAL A 25 0.37 14.71 3.50
N PRO A 26 -0.28 14.62 4.66
CA PRO A 26 -0.12 15.60 5.72
C PRO A 26 1.15 15.35 6.53
N SER A 27 1.64 16.41 7.18
CA SER A 27 2.75 16.32 8.13
C SER A 27 2.47 15.27 9.22
N GLY A 28 3.45 14.42 9.51
CA GLY A 28 3.35 13.39 10.56
C GLY A 28 2.68 12.09 10.12
N LEU A 29 2.16 11.98 8.89
CA LEU A 29 1.58 10.72 8.40
C LEU A 29 2.62 9.60 8.40
N TYR A 30 3.82 9.82 7.88
CA TYR A 30 4.85 8.79 7.80
C TYR A 30 5.23 8.24 9.18
N GLU A 31 5.35 9.09 10.19
CA GLU A 31 5.60 8.66 11.56
C GLU A 31 4.45 7.79 12.11
N ALA A 32 3.20 8.17 11.82
CA ALA A 32 2.05 7.37 12.21
C ALA A 32 2.02 6.01 11.50
N LEU A 33 2.36 5.95 10.20
CA LEU A 33 2.45 4.69 9.46
C LEU A 33 3.50 3.75 10.08
N LEU A 34 4.68 4.27 10.40
CA LEU A 34 5.74 3.48 11.06
C LEU A 34 5.27 2.91 12.41
N LYS A 35 4.54 3.71 13.21
CA LYS A 35 3.98 3.26 14.50
C LYS A 35 2.90 2.19 14.33
N GLU A 36 2.07 2.32 13.31
CA GLU A 36 1.02 1.34 13.00
C GLU A 36 1.64 0.03 12.52
N MET A 37 2.65 0.07 11.64
CA MET A 37 3.39 -1.14 11.19
C MET A 37 4.13 -1.86 12.31
N TRP A 38 4.63 -1.13 13.31
CA TRP A 38 5.20 -1.74 14.52
C TRP A 38 4.18 -2.59 15.29
N SER A 39 2.90 -2.21 15.22
CA SER A 39 1.81 -2.89 15.92
C SER A 39 1.12 -3.96 15.06
N LEU A 40 1.18 -3.82 13.73
CA LEU A 40 0.57 -4.69 12.75
C LEU A 40 1.66 -5.27 11.84
N PHE A 41 2.31 -6.33 12.30
CA PHE A 41 3.48 -6.92 11.63
C PHE A 41 3.19 -7.49 10.23
N GLU A 42 1.91 -7.73 9.91
CA GLU A 42 1.44 -8.26 8.63
C GLU A 42 1.15 -7.18 7.58
N VAL A 43 1.20 -5.89 7.97
CA VAL A 43 0.91 -4.76 7.08
C VAL A 43 2.19 -3.99 6.79
N THR A 44 2.47 -3.82 5.49
CA THR A 44 3.53 -2.92 5.04
C THR A 44 2.91 -1.68 4.39
N TYR A 45 3.29 -0.50 4.91
CA TYR A 45 3.11 0.77 4.23
C TYR A 45 4.45 1.24 3.67
N SER A 46 4.49 1.58 2.39
CA SER A 46 5.70 2.05 1.70
C SER A 46 5.49 3.45 1.14
N VAL A 47 6.60 4.11 0.81
CA VAL A 47 6.62 5.42 0.16
C VAL A 47 7.48 5.32 -1.10
N ASP A 48 6.94 5.72 -2.25
CA ASP A 48 7.71 5.76 -3.50
C ASP A 48 8.60 7.02 -3.60
N GLU A 49 9.39 7.11 -4.66
CA GLU A 49 10.29 8.25 -4.92
C GLU A 49 9.57 9.60 -5.05
N ASN A 50 8.27 9.59 -5.33
CA ASN A 50 7.44 10.79 -5.47
C ASN A 50 6.75 11.18 -4.16
N GLY A 51 6.87 10.36 -3.10
CA GLY A 51 6.21 10.58 -1.81
C GLY A 51 4.81 9.98 -1.71
N ASN A 52 4.37 9.19 -2.71
CA ASN A 52 3.09 8.49 -2.66
C ASN A 52 3.16 7.33 -1.68
N VAL A 53 2.08 7.12 -0.92
CA VAL A 53 2.00 6.04 0.07
C VAL A 53 1.23 4.87 -0.51
N PHE A 54 1.78 3.67 -0.36
CA PHE A 54 1.14 2.41 -0.72
C PHE A 54 0.93 1.53 0.50
N SER A 55 -0.07 0.66 0.44
CA SER A 55 -0.06 -0.62 1.15
C SER A 55 0.48 -1.66 0.19
N GLU A 56 1.46 -2.45 0.59
CA GLU A 56 2.08 -3.43 -0.32
C GLU A 56 2.52 -4.70 0.39
N ASN A 57 2.84 -5.74 -0.39
CA ASN A 57 3.68 -6.87 -0.02
C ASN A 57 4.36 -7.43 -1.29
N ASP A 58 5.52 -8.04 -1.11
CA ASP A 58 6.26 -8.72 -2.16
C ASP A 58 6.21 -10.24 -1.95
N ILE A 59 5.97 -11.00 -3.02
CA ILE A 59 5.87 -12.46 -2.98
C ILE A 59 6.73 -13.09 -4.09
N PRO A 60 7.49 -14.16 -3.83
CA PRO A 60 8.30 -14.77 -4.89
C PRO A 60 7.41 -15.47 -5.92
N PHE A 61 7.84 -15.54 -7.19
CA PHE A 61 7.08 -16.27 -8.22
C PHE A 61 6.90 -17.76 -7.93
N SER A 62 7.77 -18.33 -7.10
CA SER A 62 7.67 -19.73 -6.68
C SER A 62 6.55 -19.99 -5.67
N SER A 63 5.87 -18.95 -5.18
CA SER A 63 4.78 -19.09 -4.21
C SER A 63 3.57 -19.79 -4.80
N ASN A 64 2.88 -20.54 -3.94
CA ASN A 64 1.60 -21.15 -4.27
C ASN A 64 0.44 -20.14 -4.17
N PHE A 65 -0.74 -20.57 -4.57
CA PHE A 65 -1.94 -19.73 -4.52
C PHE A 65 -2.33 -19.32 -3.09
N GLU A 66 -2.11 -20.18 -2.09
CA GLU A 66 -2.44 -19.90 -0.69
C GLU A 66 -1.57 -18.74 -0.14
N ASN A 67 -0.27 -18.75 -0.43
CA ASN A 67 0.63 -17.67 -0.10
C ASN A 67 0.21 -16.38 -0.82
N PHE A 68 -0.09 -16.45 -2.12
CA PHE A 68 -0.58 -15.29 -2.87
C PHE A 68 -1.86 -14.72 -2.25
N GLN A 69 -2.81 -15.58 -1.89
CA GLN A 69 -4.05 -15.16 -1.26
C GLN A 69 -3.79 -14.49 0.09
N SER A 70 -2.89 -15.03 0.91
CA SER A 70 -2.49 -14.45 2.20
C SER A 70 -1.89 -13.05 2.01
N GLU A 71 -0.91 -12.91 1.12
CA GLU A 71 -0.27 -11.61 0.86
C GLU A 71 -1.24 -10.59 0.25
N PHE A 72 -2.11 -11.05 -0.66
CA PHE A 72 -3.15 -10.19 -1.23
C PHE A 72 -4.14 -9.70 -0.15
N GLN A 73 -4.55 -10.58 0.76
CA GLN A 73 -5.43 -10.22 1.86
C GLN A 73 -4.77 -9.26 2.84
N ALA A 74 -3.47 -9.39 3.09
CA ALA A 74 -2.71 -8.45 3.90
C ALA A 74 -2.72 -7.04 3.30
N VAL A 75 -2.55 -6.90 1.99
CA VAL A 75 -2.67 -5.60 1.29
C VAL A 75 -4.09 -5.04 1.38
N VAL A 76 -5.13 -5.86 1.19
CA VAL A 76 -6.53 -5.42 1.35
C VAL A 76 -6.83 -4.98 2.78
N PHE A 77 -6.28 -5.69 3.76
CA PHE A 77 -6.38 -5.34 5.17
C PHE A 77 -5.67 -4.01 5.45
N GLY A 78 -4.44 -3.82 4.97
CA GLY A 78 -3.69 -2.58 5.09
C GLY A 78 -4.40 -1.36 4.50
N VAL A 79 -5.03 -1.50 3.32
CA VAL A 79 -5.91 -0.48 2.74
C VAL A 79 -7.10 -0.19 3.65
N THR A 80 -7.78 -1.23 4.14
CA THR A 80 -8.96 -1.08 5.00
C THR A 80 -8.61 -0.41 6.32
N HIS A 81 -7.50 -0.81 6.95
CA HIS A 81 -6.98 -0.24 8.18
C HIS A 81 -6.61 1.23 7.99
N PHE A 82 -5.92 1.56 6.90
CA PHE A 82 -5.56 2.95 6.59
C PHE A 82 -6.80 3.84 6.55
N PHE A 83 -7.84 3.48 5.80
CA PHE A 83 -9.03 4.33 5.69
C PHE A 83 -9.91 4.36 6.95
N LYS A 84 -9.93 3.30 7.75
CA LYS A 84 -10.77 3.23 8.96
C LYS A 84 -10.11 3.82 10.20
N VAL A 85 -8.78 3.71 10.31
CA VAL A 85 -8.06 4.03 11.55
C VAL A 85 -7.12 5.21 11.36
N ILE A 86 -6.37 5.26 10.26
CA ILE A 86 -5.29 6.23 10.08
C ILE A 86 -5.82 7.51 9.43
N ALA A 87 -6.46 7.39 8.26
CA ALA A 87 -6.98 8.51 7.47
C ALA A 87 -7.87 9.49 8.27
N PRO A 88 -8.76 9.05 9.18
CA PRO A 88 -9.57 9.96 9.99
C PRO A 88 -8.75 10.87 10.92
N LYS A 89 -7.62 10.37 11.46
CA LYS A 89 -6.70 11.15 12.33
C LYS A 89 -6.09 12.34 11.59
N PHE A 90 -5.95 12.21 10.27
CA PHE A 90 -5.31 13.17 9.37
C PHE A 90 -6.26 13.90 8.44
N LYS A 91 -7.58 13.65 8.54
CA LYS A 91 -8.62 14.19 7.64
C LYS A 91 -8.37 13.87 6.16
N ILE A 92 -7.72 12.73 5.88
CA ILE A 92 -7.50 12.23 4.53
C ILE A 92 -8.82 11.68 4.00
N THR A 93 -9.13 11.97 2.74
CA THR A 93 -10.29 11.40 2.04
C THR A 93 -9.84 10.48 0.93
N PRO A 94 -10.68 9.57 0.41
CA PRO A 94 -10.33 8.71 -0.73
C PRO A 94 -10.09 9.46 -2.06
N LYS A 95 -10.10 10.80 -2.07
CA LYS A 95 -9.70 11.58 -3.23
C LYS A 95 -8.18 11.48 -3.39
N GLY A 96 -7.71 11.15 -4.60
CA GLY A 96 -6.28 10.92 -4.85
C GLY A 96 -5.84 9.45 -4.75
N THR A 97 -6.74 8.50 -4.48
CA THR A 97 -6.40 7.05 -4.48
C THR A 97 -6.47 6.43 -5.89
N PHE A 98 -6.65 7.26 -6.90
CA PHE A 98 -6.72 6.90 -8.31
C PHE A 98 -5.67 7.68 -9.06
N GLY A 99 -4.68 6.97 -9.60
CA GLY A 99 -3.59 7.61 -10.32
C GLY A 99 -2.27 6.85 -10.31
N MET A 100 -2.28 5.51 -10.21
CA MET A 100 -1.05 4.74 -10.47
C MET A 100 -0.57 5.04 -11.89
N LYS A 101 0.36 5.98 -12.03
CA LYS A 101 1.27 6.02 -13.17
C LYS A 101 2.28 4.91 -12.91
N THR A 102 2.08 3.78 -13.56
CA THR A 102 2.99 2.65 -13.42
C THR A 102 4.36 3.02 -13.98
N ILE A 103 5.42 2.81 -13.19
CA ILE A 103 6.84 2.92 -13.64
C ILE A 103 7.19 1.90 -14.75
N TYR A 104 6.29 0.97 -15.03
CA TYR A 104 6.38 -0.04 -16.10
C TYR A 104 5.76 0.41 -17.43
N SER A 105 5.38 1.68 -17.58
CA SER A 105 4.89 2.24 -18.84
C SER A 105 6.02 2.86 -19.69
N GLY A 106 7.12 2.10 -19.82
CA GLY A 106 8.22 2.37 -20.76
C GLY A 106 8.05 1.59 -22.06
#